data_AF-A0A538IMJ9-F1
#
_entry.id   AF-A0A538IMJ9-F1
#
_cell.length_a   1.000
_cell.length_b   1.000
_cell.length_c   1.000
_cell.angle_alpha   90.00
_cell.angle_beta   90.00
_cell.angle_gamma   90.00
#
_symmetry.space_group_name_H-M   'P 1'
#
loop_
_entity.id
_entity.type
_entity.pdbx_description
1 polymer ?
#
loop_
_entity_poly.entity_id
_entity_poly.type
_entity_poly.pdbx_seq_one_letter_code
_entity_poly.pdbx_strand_id
1 'polypeptide(L)' 'MPKFPNVLGAAMKRQTTNPPERADELADFVLQDQNGEDVRLGDTWSDGPAVLVWLRHYG' A
#
# COMPACT_ATOMS: atom_id res chain seq x y z
N MET A 1 35.09 8.30 -6.68
CA MET A 1 33.97 7.61 -7.36
C MET A 1 32.68 8.34 -7.02
N PRO A 2 31.88 8.79 -7.99
CA PRO A 2 30.57 9.35 -7.68
C PRO A 2 29.60 8.22 -7.29
N LYS A 3 28.84 8.41 -6.20
CA LYS A 3 27.73 7.53 -5.79
C LYS A 3 26.50 7.91 -6.60
N PHE A 4 25.93 6.98 -7.36
CA PHE A 4 24.66 7.18 -8.04
C PHE A 4 23.52 7.15 -7.00
N PRO A 5 22.55 8.09 -7.07
CA PRO A 5 21.38 8.05 -6.21
C PRO A 5 20.54 6.79 -6.50
N ASN A 6 20.05 6.15 -5.44
CA ASN A 6 19.23 4.95 -5.52
C ASN A 6 17.92 5.29 -6.23
N VAL A 7 17.80 4.88 -7.49
CA VAL A 7 16.62 5.10 -8.33
C VAL A 7 15.44 4.25 -7.84
N LEU A 8 14.51 4.86 -7.11
CA LEU A 8 13.14 4.37 -6.94
C LEU A 8 12.42 4.44 -8.29
N GLY A 9 12.74 3.52 -9.22
CA GLY A 9 12.28 3.75 -10.58
C GLY A 9 12.46 2.64 -11.60
N ALA A 10 12.91 1.45 -11.25
CA ALA A 10 12.77 0.28 -12.12
C ALA A 10 13.00 -0.99 -11.31
N ALA A 11 11.93 -1.59 -10.79
CA ALA A 11 12.01 -3.01 -10.48
C ALA A 11 12.24 -3.73 -11.82
N MET A 12 13.49 -4.13 -12.08
CA MET A 12 13.90 -4.79 -13.32
C MET A 12 13.23 -6.16 -13.51
N LYS A 13 12.56 -6.66 -12.46
CA LYS A 13 11.80 -7.90 -12.42
C LYS A 13 10.40 -7.61 -11.89
N ARG A 14 9.38 -8.20 -12.52
CA ARG A 14 7.99 -8.16 -12.04
C ARG A 14 7.96 -8.60 -10.58
N GLN A 15 7.50 -7.74 -9.67
CA GLN A 15 7.24 -8.13 -8.29
C GLN A 15 6.13 -9.18 -8.27
N THR A 16 6.40 -10.31 -7.64
CA THR A 16 5.36 -11.27 -7.29
C THR A 16 4.51 -10.67 -6.17
N THR A 17 3.20 -10.75 -6.30
CA THR A 17 2.28 -10.40 -5.22
C THR A 17 2.27 -11.52 -4.18
N ASN A 18 2.46 -11.19 -2.92
CA ASN A 18 2.16 -12.07 -1.78
C ASN A 18 0.99 -11.43 -1.01
N PRO A 19 -0.25 -11.58 -1.49
CA PRO A 19 -1.39 -11.00 -0.79
C PRO A 19 -1.55 -11.69 0.58
N PRO A 20 -2.01 -10.96 1.60
CA PRO A 20 -2.40 -11.58 2.87
C PRO A 20 -3.52 -12.59 2.63
N GLU A 21 -3.52 -13.70 3.37
CA GLU A 21 -4.57 -14.72 3.25
C GLU A 21 -5.85 -14.27 3.95
N ARG A 22 -5.73 -13.44 4.99
CA ARG A 22 -6.85 -12.93 5.78
C ARG A 22 -6.83 -11.41 5.91
N ALA A 23 -8.02 -10.82 6.01
CA ALA A 23 -8.19 -9.38 6.13
C ALA A 23 -7.62 -8.80 7.44
N ASP A 24 -7.60 -9.57 8.52
CA ASP A 24 -7.06 -9.14 9.81
C ASP A 24 -5.55 -8.94 9.81
N GLU A 25 -4.82 -9.57 8.88
CA GLU A 25 -3.40 -9.30 8.67
C GLU A 25 -3.13 -7.85 8.25
N LEU A 26 -4.14 -7.17 7.67
CA LEU A 26 -4.06 -5.75 7.29
C LEU A 26 -4.77 -4.81 8.27
N ALA A 27 -5.52 -5.32 9.23
CA ALA A 27 -6.44 -4.49 10.03
C ALA A 27 -5.73 -3.45 10.92
N ASP A 28 -4.48 -3.73 11.32
CA ASP A 28 -3.70 -2.85 12.22
C ASP A 28 -2.91 -1.77 11.48
N PHE A 29 -2.89 -1.79 10.15
CA PHE A 29 -2.17 -0.80 9.37
C PHE A 29 -2.87 0.55 9.40
N VAL A 30 -2.10 1.60 9.68
CA VAL A 30 -2.54 2.99 9.63
C VAL A 30 -1.91 3.66 8.40
N LEU A 31 -2.74 4.24 7.55
CA LEU A 31 -2.35 5.00 6.36
C LEU A 31 -2.92 6.41 6.47
N GLN A 32 -2.27 7.38 5.81
CA GLN A 32 -2.85 8.70 5.64
C GLN A 32 -3.74 8.74 4.40
N ASP A 33 -4.94 9.31 4.54
CA ASP A 33 -5.84 9.58 3.44
C ASP A 33 -5.37 10.77 2.59
N GLN A 34 -6.15 11.14 1.56
CA GLN A 34 -5.85 12.28 0.70
C GLN A 34 -5.88 13.64 1.41
N ASN A 35 -6.48 13.73 2.59
CA ASN A 35 -6.52 14.94 3.42
C ASN A 35 -5.40 14.96 4.48
N GLY A 36 -4.62 13.88 4.58
CA GLY A 36 -3.58 13.70 5.58
C GLY A 36 -4.10 13.18 6.92
N GLU A 37 -5.34 12.70 6.99
CA GLU A 37 -5.92 12.10 8.18
C GLU A 37 -5.47 10.63 8.32
N ASP A 38 -5.13 10.23 9.54
CA ASP A 38 -4.77 8.84 9.85
C ASP A 38 -6.01 7.95 9.78
N VAL A 39 -5.95 6.90 8.96
CA VAL A 39 -6.99 5.89 8.76
C VAL A 39 -6.42 4.51 9.08
N ARG A 40 -7.04 3.81 10.03
CA ARG A 40 -6.76 2.40 10.27
C ARG A 40 -7.54 1.55 9.27
N LEU A 41 -6.85 0.68 8.54
CA LEU A 41 -7.48 -0.11 7.47
C LEU A 41 -8.62 -0.99 7.99
N GLY A 42 -8.47 -1.60 9.16
CA GLY A 42 -9.52 -2.44 9.76
C GLY A 42 -10.88 -1.75 9.89
N ASP A 43 -10.88 -0.43 10.09
CA ASP A 43 -12.09 0.37 10.27
C ASP A 43 -12.87 0.50 8.95
N THR A 44 -12.22 0.36 7.79
CA THR A 44 -12.90 0.46 6.49
C THR A 44 -13.82 -0.72 6.16
N TRP A 45 -13.66 -1.87 6.83
CA TRP A 45 -14.52 -3.04 6.67
C TRP A 45 -15.14 -3.55 7.97
N SER A 46 -15.12 -2.76 9.04
CA SER A 46 -15.77 -3.12 10.31
C SER A 46 -17.29 -3.23 10.15
N ASP A 47 -17.86 -2.37 9.29
CA ASP A 47 -19.31 -2.21 9.14
C ASP A 47 -19.85 -2.91 7.89
N GLY A 48 -18.98 -3.45 7.05
CA GLY A 48 -19.35 -4.10 5.79
C GLY A 48 -18.15 -4.48 4.94
N PRO A 49 -18.35 -5.23 3.84
CA PRO A 49 -17.25 -5.63 2.96
C PRO A 49 -16.61 -4.41 2.28
N ALA A 50 -15.28 -4.42 2.16
CA ALA A 50 -14.50 -3.41 1.44
C ALA A 50 -13.56 -4.04 0.41
N VAL A 51 -13.11 -3.22 -0.54
CA VAL A 51 -12.12 -3.60 -1.56
C VAL A 51 -10.94 -2.64 -1.50
N LEU A 52 -9.73 -3.16 -1.35
CA LEU A 52 -8.49 -2.38 -1.37
C LEU A 52 -7.85 -2.46 -2.76
N VAL A 53 -7.55 -1.31 -3.36
CA VAL A 53 -6.96 -1.21 -4.70
C VAL A 53 -5.67 -0.40 -4.64
N TRP A 54 -4.56 -0.98 -5.10
CA TRP A 54 -3.29 -0.28 -5.24
C TRP A 54 -3.17 0.35 -6.62
N LEU A 55 -3.24 1.68 -6.66
CA LEU A 55 -3.04 2.45 -7.87
C LEU A 55 -1.66 3.11 -7.84
N ARG A 56 -0.96 3.07 -8.96
CA ARG A 56 0.27 3.85 -9.16
C ARG A 56 -0.04 5.00 -10.09
N HIS A 57 0.08 6.23 -9.59
CA HIS A 57 0.01 7.42 -10.42
C HIS A 57 1.34 7.60 -11.17
N TYR A 58 1.27 7.76 -12.49
CA TYR A 58 2.40 8.16 -13.32
C TYR A 58 2.16 9.61 -13.74
N GLY A 59 2.97 10.52 -13.21
CA GLY A 59 3.06 11.90 -13.70
C GLY A 59 4.13 12.02 -14.78
#